data_AF-A0A849DDE6-F1
#
_entry.id   AF-A0A849DDE6-F1
#
_cell.length_a   1.000
_cell.length_b   1.000
_cell.length_c   1.000
_cell.angle_alpha   90.00
_cell.angle_beta   90.00
_cell.angle_gamma   90.00
#
_symmetry.space_group_name_H-M   'P 1'
#
loop_
_entity.id
_entity.type
_entity.pdbx_description
1 polymer ?
#
loop_
_entity_poly.entity_id
_entity_poly.type
_entity_poly.pdbx_seq_one_letter_code
_entity_poly.pdbx_strand_id
1 'polypeptide(L)'
;MQHYNDEKNKAGAKVLFMIAQMVVLSMVYIIVYTSFVAVGYAIEEYGLSLVMYFPVFVALVIFPILLYKYRQMFNAGKMLVAFVWTMATASLTIVLLYVYIAQITG
;
A
#
# COMPACT_ATOMS: atom_id res chain seq x y z
N MET A 1 -33.62 -11.95 17.98
CA MET A 1 -32.19 -11.56 17.88
C MET A 1 -32.01 -10.50 16.79
N GLN A 2 -32.75 -9.39 16.85
CA GLN A 2 -32.75 -8.30 15.85
C GLN A 2 -32.60 -6.96 16.56
N HIS A 3 -31.40 -6.64 17.07
CA HIS A 3 -31.19 -5.35 17.74
C HIS A 3 -29.98 -4.56 17.26
N TYR A 4 -29.33 -5.03 16.19
CA TYR A 4 -28.40 -4.23 15.41
C TYR A 4 -29.01 -3.97 14.04
N ASN A 5 -29.09 -2.70 13.66
CA ASN A 5 -29.56 -2.29 12.35
C ASN A 5 -28.43 -2.57 11.35
N ASP A 6 -28.47 -3.72 10.68
CA ASP A 6 -27.41 -4.26 9.82
C ASP A 6 -26.90 -3.27 8.77
N GLU A 7 -27.76 -2.37 8.29
CA GLU A 7 -27.39 -1.30 7.36
C GLU A 7 -26.46 -0.26 7.99
N LYS A 8 -26.73 0.15 9.24
CA LYS A 8 -25.88 1.09 9.98
C LYS A 8 -24.51 0.47 10.29
N ASN A 9 -24.49 -0.83 10.63
CA ASN A 9 -23.25 -1.57 10.83
C ASN A 9 -22.41 -1.68 9.56
N LYS A 10 -23.05 -1.96 8.42
CA LYS A 10 -22.39 -2.06 7.12
C LYS A 10 -21.81 -0.71 6.67
N ALA A 11 -22.55 0.39 6.90
CA ALA A 11 -22.06 1.74 6.65
C ALA A 11 -20.87 2.10 7.55
N GLY A 12 -20.97 1.81 8.86
CA GLY A 12 -19.88 2.02 9.82
C GLY A 12 -18.62 1.24 9.45
N ALA A 13 -18.75 -0.05 9.13
CA ALA A 13 -17.64 -0.89 8.71
C ALA A 13 -16.95 -0.37 7.44
N LYS A 14 -17.73 0.16 6.47
CA LYS A 14 -17.18 0.77 5.26
C LYS A 14 -16.35 2.02 5.55
N VAL A 15 -16.84 2.90 6.43
CA VAL A 15 -16.10 4.11 6.84
C VAL A 15 -14.81 3.72 7.54
N LEU A 16 -14.87 2.79 8.50
CA LEU A 16 -13.68 2.29 9.19
C LEU A 16 -12.67 1.67 8.23
N PHE A 17 -13.14 0.90 7.25
CA PHE A 17 -12.27 0.32 6.22
C PHE A 17 -11.60 1.41 5.38
N MET A 18 -12.32 2.46 4.99
CA MET A 18 -11.74 3.59 4.26
C MET A 18 -10.68 4.34 5.07
N ILE A 19 -10.93 4.56 6.36
CA ILE A 19 -9.94 5.16 7.28
C ILE A 19 -8.70 4.27 7.37
N ALA A 20 -8.89 2.96 7.55
CA ALA A 20 -7.78 2.00 7.56
C ALA A 20 -6.98 2.03 6.24
N GLN A 21 -7.66 2.08 5.09
CA GLN A 21 -6.99 2.22 3.79
C GLN A 21 -6.17 3.51 3.68
N MET A 22 -6.66 4.63 4.22
CA MET A 22 -5.93 5.89 4.23
C MET A 22 -4.68 5.81 5.11
N VAL A 23 -4.78 5.20 6.29
CA VAL A 23 -3.63 4.98 7.18
C VAL A 23 -2.58 4.10 6.50
N VAL A 24 -3.01 2.97 5.92
CA VAL A 24 -2.13 2.04 5.19
C VAL A 24 -1.47 2.72 3.98
N LEU A 25 -2.23 3.51 3.22
CA LEU A 25 -1.70 4.28 2.10
C LEU A 25 -0.59 5.23 2.55
N SER A 26 -0.84 6.01 3.61
CA SER A 26 0.15 6.92 4.17
C SER A 26 1.43 6.19 4.62
N MET A 27 1.29 5.05 5.30
CA MET A 27 2.43 4.24 5.72
C MET A 27 3.27 3.77 4.53
N VAL A 28 2.63 3.21 3.50
CA VAL A 28 3.33 2.75 2.30
C VAL A 28 3.98 3.94 1.58
N TYR A 29 3.31 5.09 1.49
CA TYR A 29 3.85 6.27 0.80
C TYR A 29 5.05 6.89 1.51
N ILE A 30 5.11 6.82 2.85
CA ILE A 30 6.33 7.19 3.58
C ILE A 30 7.49 6.31 3.12
N ILE A 31 7.28 4.99 2.98
CA ILE A 31 8.31 4.06 2.50
C ILE A 31 8.66 4.29 1.03
N VAL A 32 7.67 4.58 0.17
CA VAL A 32 7.93 4.94 -1.23
C VAL A 32 8.79 6.19 -1.31
N TYR A 33 8.48 7.21 -0.51
CA TYR A 33 9.26 8.45 -0.47
C TYR A 33 10.70 8.22 0.01
N THR A 34 10.88 7.51 1.12
CA THR A 34 12.23 7.22 1.62
C THR A 34 13.02 6.36 0.64
N SER A 35 12.37 5.41 -0.04
CA SER A 35 12.98 4.61 -1.12
C SER A 35 13.38 5.48 -2.30
N PHE A 36 12.57 6.46 -2.68
CA PHE A 36 12.88 7.40 -3.75
C PHE A 36 14.16 8.20 -3.43
N VAL A 37 14.25 8.72 -2.20
CA VAL A 37 15.43 9.45 -1.73
C VAL A 37 16.67 8.54 -1.70
N ALA A 38 16.53 7.30 -1.22
CA ALA A 38 17.63 6.33 -1.16
C ALA A 38 18.17 5.96 -2.56
N VAL A 39 17.28 5.78 -3.56
CA VAL A 39 17.69 5.57 -4.96
C VAL A 39 18.46 6.77 -5.49
N GLY A 40 18.04 8.00 -5.16
CA GLY A 40 18.74 9.22 -5.56
C GLY A 40 20.18 9.24 -5.06
N TYR A 41 20.38 8.95 -3.77
CA TYR A 41 21.73 8.83 -3.21
C TYR A 41 22.55 7.72 -3.87
N ALA A 42 21.96 6.56 -4.12
CA ALA A 42 22.68 5.46 -4.78
C ALA A 42 23.07 5.79 -6.23
N ILE A 43 22.26 6.57 -6.95
CA ILE A 43 22.58 7.06 -8.29
C ILE A 43 23.74 8.05 -8.26
N GLU A 44 23.72 9.01 -7.33
CA GLU A 44 24.78 10.00 -7.18
C GLU A 44 26.11 9.35 -6.76
N GLU A 45 26.08 8.45 -5.77
CA GLU A 45 27.28 7.83 -5.19
C GLU A 45 27.88 6.75 -6.11
N TYR A 46 27.05 5.89 -6.68
CA TYR A 46 27.49 4.71 -7.44
C TYR A 46 27.32 4.84 -8.96
N GLY A 47 26.89 6.01 -9.45
CA GLY A 47 26.72 6.27 -10.89
C GLY A 47 25.65 5.39 -11.55
N LEU A 48 24.62 4.97 -10.79
CA LEU A 48 23.57 4.09 -11.30
C LEU A 48 22.66 4.80 -12.32
N SER A 49 22.00 4.00 -13.15
CA SER A 49 21.03 4.53 -14.12
C SER A 49 19.76 5.07 -13.43
N LEU A 50 19.15 6.10 -14.01
CA LEU A 50 17.82 6.61 -13.59
C LEU A 50 16.72 5.55 -13.65
N VAL A 51 16.91 4.46 -14.41
CA VAL A 51 15.99 3.32 -14.46
C VAL A 51 15.79 2.68 -13.07
N MET A 52 16.72 2.89 -12.13
CA MET A 52 16.60 2.42 -10.73
C MET A 52 15.43 3.06 -9.96
N TYR A 53 14.82 4.15 -10.46
CA TYR A 53 13.57 4.64 -9.88
C TYR A 53 12.36 3.78 -10.22
N PHE A 54 12.45 2.91 -11.23
CA PHE A 54 11.31 2.19 -11.78
C PHE A 54 10.55 1.37 -10.72
N PRO A 55 11.19 0.55 -9.86
CA PRO A 55 10.46 -0.21 -8.84
C PRO A 55 9.69 0.68 -7.86
N VAL A 56 10.26 1.84 -7.52
CA VAL A 56 9.63 2.82 -6.61
C VAL A 56 8.41 3.47 -7.28
N PHE A 57 8.51 3.85 -8.56
CA PHE A 57 7.37 4.37 -9.33
C PHE A 57 6.26 3.32 -9.51
N VAL A 58 6.62 2.07 -9.74
CA VAL A 58 5.66 0.97 -9.84
C VAL A 58 4.88 0.84 -8.54
N ALA A 59 5.54 0.88 -7.37
CA ALA A 59 4.87 0.87 -6.07
C ALA A 59 3.94 2.08 -5.89
N LEU A 60 4.39 3.29 -6.27
CA LEU A 60 3.62 4.52 -6.18
C LEU A 60 2.28 4.43 -6.95
N VAL A 61 2.29 3.83 -8.14
CA VAL A 61 1.11 3.77 -9.02
C VAL A 61 0.25 2.53 -8.74
N ILE A 62 0.85 1.36 -8.57
CA ILE A 62 0.10 0.11 -8.43
C ILE A 62 -0.61 0.04 -7.07
N PHE A 63 0.02 0.52 -6.00
CA PHE A 63 -0.55 0.40 -4.66
C PHE A 63 -1.95 1.04 -4.51
N PRO A 64 -2.18 2.30 -4.93
CA PRO A 64 -3.53 2.89 -4.87
C PRO A 64 -4.54 2.18 -5.79
N ILE A 65 -4.11 1.65 -6.94
CA ILE A 65 -4.97 0.84 -7.82
C ILE A 65 -5.43 -0.43 -7.08
N LEU A 66 -4.54 -1.09 -6.35
CA LEU A 66 -4.88 -2.25 -5.53
C LEU A 66 -5.86 -1.89 -4.41
N LEU A 67 -5.63 -0.79 -3.69
CA LEU A 67 -6.56 -0.32 -2.65
C LEU A 67 -7.97 -0.05 -3.22
N TYR A 68 -8.05 0.52 -4.42
CA TYR A 68 -9.33 0.71 -5.10
C TYR A 68 -10.04 -0.62 -5.39
N LYS A 69 -9.32 -1.63 -5.90
CA LYS A 69 -9.86 -2.98 -6.11
C LYS A 69 -10.33 -3.63 -4.80
N TYR A 70 -9.59 -3.48 -3.72
CA TYR A 70 -10.01 -4.02 -2.42
C TYR A 70 -11.24 -3.30 -1.86
N ARG A 71 -11.38 -2.00 -2.13
CA ARG A 71 -12.61 -1.26 -1.79
C ARG A 71 -13.82 -1.78 -2.54
N GLN A 72 -13.68 -2.09 -3.84
CA GLN A 72 -14.73 -2.74 -4.61
C GLN A 72 -15.09 -4.11 -4.01
N MET A 73 -14.08 -4.91 -3.64
CA MET A 73 -14.27 -6.21 -2.99
C MET A 73 -14.98 -6.10 -1.63
N PHE A 74 -14.63 -5.10 -0.82
CA PHE A 74 -15.27 -4.81 0.46
C PHE A 74 -16.75 -4.45 0.25
N ASN A 75 -17.05 -3.58 -0.72
CA ASN A 75 -18.41 -3.18 -1.06
C ASN A 75 -19.26 -4.34 -1.60
N ALA A 76 -18.63 -5.33 -2.26
CA ALA A 76 -19.27 -6.57 -2.70
C ALA A 76 -19.53 -7.58 -1.56
N GLY A 77 -19.30 -7.21 -0.30
CA GLY A 77 -19.56 -8.04 0.88
C GLY A 77 -18.42 -8.96 1.29
N LYS A 78 -17.32 -9.01 0.53
CA LYS A 78 -16.12 -9.82 0.85
C LYS A 78 -15.18 -9.06 1.80
N MET A 79 -15.71 -8.58 2.93
CA MET A 79 -15.04 -7.61 3.81
C MET A 79 -13.73 -8.13 4.41
N LEU A 80 -13.74 -9.35 4.98
CA LEU A 80 -12.54 -9.95 5.59
C LEU A 80 -11.44 -10.16 4.55
N VAL A 81 -11.81 -10.65 3.37
CA VAL A 81 -10.87 -10.88 2.27
C VAL A 81 -10.26 -9.56 1.79
N ALA A 82 -11.05 -8.50 1.64
CA ALA A 82 -10.55 -7.18 1.28
C ALA A 82 -9.57 -6.61 2.32
N PHE A 83 -9.83 -6.83 3.62
CA PHE A 83 -8.95 -6.41 4.69
C PHE A 83 -7.62 -7.16 4.67
N VAL A 84 -7.66 -8.50 4.56
CA VAL A 84 -6.46 -9.33 4.46
C VAL A 84 -5.60 -8.92 3.27
N TRP A 85 -6.20 -8.71 2.09
CA TRP A 85 -5.44 -8.29 0.91
C TRP A 85 -4.85 -6.88 1.03
N THR A 86 -5.55 -5.96 1.70
CA THR A 86 -5.03 -4.62 1.99
C THR A 86 -3.75 -4.73 2.82
N MET A 87 -3.78 -5.51 3.91
CA MET A 87 -2.63 -5.69 4.79
C MET A 87 -1.50 -6.49 4.12
N ALA A 88 -1.83 -7.58 3.42
CA ALA A 88 -0.85 -8.44 2.77
C ALA A 88 -0.07 -7.68 1.70
N THR A 89 -0.75 -6.92 0.84
CA THR A 89 -0.07 -6.17 -0.22
C THR A 89 0.66 -4.94 0.31
N ALA A 90 0.21 -4.32 1.40
CA ALA A 90 0.98 -3.28 2.08
C ALA A 90 2.32 -3.83 2.60
N SER A 91 2.25 -4.93 3.36
CA SER A 91 3.43 -5.61 3.90
C SER A 91 4.39 -6.03 2.79
N LEU A 92 3.87 -6.69 1.75
CA LEU A 92 4.67 -7.12 0.61
C LEU A 92 5.35 -5.95 -0.10
N THR A 93 4.64 -4.84 -0.33
CA THR A 93 5.20 -3.65 -0.98
C THR A 93 6.35 -3.07 -0.17
N ILE A 94 6.17 -2.95 1.15
CA ILE A 94 7.19 -2.40 2.06
C ILE A 94 8.43 -3.31 2.07
N VAL A 95 8.26 -4.62 2.24
CA VAL A 95 9.38 -5.57 2.28
C VAL A 95 10.14 -5.59 0.96
N LEU A 96 9.44 -5.61 -0.18
CA LEU A 96 10.07 -5.60 -1.49
C LEU A 96 10.87 -4.32 -1.73
N LEU A 97 10.33 -3.15 -1.37
CA LEU A 97 11.08 -1.89 -1.47
C LEU A 97 12.30 -1.90 -0.56
N TYR A 98 12.17 -2.41 0.67
CA TYR A 98 13.30 -2.48 1.59
C TYR A 98 14.42 -3.40 1.09
N VAL A 99 14.07 -4.60 0.62
CA VAL A 99 15.03 -5.54 0.03
C VAL A 99 15.68 -4.94 -1.22
N TYR A 100 14.88 -4.28 -2.06
CA TYR A 100 15.38 -3.60 -3.25
C TYR A 100 16.41 -2.53 -2.91
N ILE A 101 16.11 -1.65 -1.94
CA ILE A 101 17.05 -0.61 -1.50
C ILE A 101 18.33 -1.25 -0.95
N ALA A 102 18.21 -2.27 -0.09
CA ALA A 102 19.38 -2.96 0.46
C ALA A 102 20.30 -3.54 -0.63
N GLN A 103 19.72 -4.11 -1.70
CA GLN A 103 20.50 -4.67 -2.81
C GLN A 103 21.28 -3.62 -3.62
N ILE A 104 20.81 -2.38 -3.66
CA ILE A 104 21.44 -1.32 -4.48
C ILE A 104 22.37 -0.43 -3.67
N THR A 105 22.26 -0.41 -2.34
CA THR A 105 23.13 0.37 -1.45
C THR A 105 24.25 -0.44 -0.81
N GLY A 106 24.11 -1.77 -0.71
CA GLY A 106 25.04 -2.66 0.00
C GLY A 106 24.68 -2.82 1.46
#